data_AF-A0A2W0A7V3-F1
#
_entry.id   AF-A0A2W0A7V3-F1
#
_cell.length_a   1.000
_cell.length_b   1.000
_cell.length_c   1.000
_cell.angle_alpha   90.00
_cell.angle_beta   90.00
_cell.angle_gamma   90.00
#
_symmetry.space_group_name_H-M   'P 1'
#
loop_
_entity.id
_entity.type
_entity.pdbx_description
1 polymer ?
#
loop_
_entity_poly.entity_id
_entity_poly.type
_entity_poly.pdbx_seq_one_letter_code
_entity_poly.pdbx_strand_id
1 'polypeptide(L)'
;MQGINVYYCELLWGGISFAILEDRKWKSAPKGLLPGADIVNGFALSRGWDSAAQSDDQDAELLGQRQLDFLEAWAADWSGGAWMKFAVSQTIFACIHTEPQGVYTDDKDPEETIPPEGTYLEGDHLVADYDSNAWPQHERNAAILKFRKAFAPHLSGDQHLGTTSHYGVEEFRDGVYGICTPAISNIWPRRWYPPYAASNALPGTRNTGDYYDAFGNRLSILAVANPARHPGPGLDGLRFRSTGYTVLTCDRVARKTTITQWPRWINPSVPGAKPYDGWPITIDQIENGLWGAQWKLDPIETPDFHDAVVQVQEGSSGEVVYTLRISGSSFTPLVRKPGVYNVIAFDPDGYYRRSWTGIRARKLE
;
A
#
# COMPACT_ATOMS: atom_id res chain seq x y z
N MET A 1 20.32 14.71 11.83
CA MET A 1 20.38 15.43 10.53
C MET A 1 21.03 16.78 10.73
N GLN A 2 22.11 17.04 9.98
CA GLN A 2 22.99 18.20 10.10
C GLN A 2 22.44 19.41 9.31
N GLY A 3 21.31 19.99 9.73
CA GLY A 3 20.76 21.21 9.10
C GLY A 3 20.07 21.02 7.73
N ILE A 4 19.79 19.78 7.33
CA ILE A 4 18.98 19.46 6.14
C ILE A 4 17.50 19.48 6.55
N ASN A 5 16.69 20.28 5.85
CA ASN A 5 15.25 20.37 6.08
C ASN A 5 14.53 19.05 5.76
N VAL A 6 13.43 18.81 6.46
CA VAL A 6 12.49 17.70 6.22
C VAL A 6 11.20 18.27 5.62
N TYR A 7 10.55 17.49 4.76
CA TYR A 7 9.25 17.78 4.14
C TYR A 7 8.15 16.77 4.46
N TYR A 8 8.43 15.68 5.20
CA TYR A 8 7.36 14.80 5.67
C TYR A 8 6.42 15.61 6.58
N CYS A 9 5.11 15.52 6.33
CA CYS A 9 4.12 16.32 7.01
C CYS A 9 2.71 15.73 6.85
N GLU A 10 1.76 16.30 7.60
CA GLU A 10 0.36 16.12 7.30
C GLU A 10 -0.15 17.22 6.38
N LEU A 11 -0.96 16.84 5.38
CA LEU A 11 -1.82 17.74 4.63
C LEU A 11 -3.28 17.36 4.87
N LEU A 12 -4.06 18.24 5.49
CA LEU A 12 -5.51 18.10 5.59
C LEU A 12 -6.19 18.95 4.51
N TRP A 13 -6.86 18.29 3.56
CA TRP A 13 -7.52 18.96 2.44
C TRP A 13 -8.88 18.33 2.11
N GLY A 14 -9.94 19.14 2.09
CA GLY A 14 -11.30 18.63 1.81
C GLY A 14 -11.81 17.59 2.82
N GLY A 15 -11.26 17.58 4.03
CA GLY A 15 -11.53 16.55 5.06
C GLY A 15 -10.80 15.22 4.83
N ILE A 16 -9.87 15.15 3.89
CA ILE A 16 -8.97 14.01 3.70
C ILE A 16 -7.60 14.40 4.25
N SER A 17 -7.06 13.57 5.15
CA SER A 17 -5.76 13.76 5.78
C SER A 17 -4.70 12.89 5.10
N PHE A 18 -3.64 13.52 4.60
CA PHE A 18 -2.54 12.85 3.90
C PHE A 18 -1.28 12.87 4.75
N ALA A 19 -0.69 11.72 5.05
CA ALA A 19 0.66 11.64 5.56
C ALA A 19 1.64 11.62 4.38
N ILE A 20 2.32 12.73 4.14
CA ILE A 20 3.37 12.84 3.12
C ILE A 20 4.68 12.38 3.75
N LEU A 21 5.32 11.40 3.14
CA LEU A 21 6.50 10.71 3.67
C LEU A 21 7.75 11.01 2.84
N GLU A 22 8.90 10.77 3.48
CA GLU A 22 10.21 10.88 2.88
C GLU A 22 10.92 9.53 2.94
N ASP A 23 10.58 8.63 2.02
CA ASP A 23 11.13 7.28 2.01
C ASP A 23 12.51 7.15 1.34
N ARG A 24 13.00 8.20 0.65
CA ARG A 24 14.32 8.20 -0.01
C ARG A 24 15.47 8.70 0.86
N LYS A 25 15.24 9.77 1.64
CA LYS A 25 16.32 10.43 2.40
C LYS A 25 16.70 9.64 3.66
N TRP A 26 15.79 8.84 4.19
CA TRP A 26 16.00 8.03 5.40
C TRP A 26 16.43 6.60 5.08
N LYS A 27 16.08 6.09 3.90
CA LYS A 27 16.37 4.71 3.53
C LYS A 27 17.86 4.43 3.49
N SER A 28 18.26 3.35 4.15
CA SER A 28 19.63 2.87 4.14
C SER A 28 20.09 2.47 2.74
N ALA A 29 21.38 2.64 2.45
CA ALA A 29 21.96 2.10 1.23
C ALA A 29 22.31 0.62 1.43
N PRO A 30 21.74 -0.32 0.65
CA PRO A 30 21.87 -1.76 0.90
C PRO A 30 23.31 -2.27 0.78
N LYS A 31 24.13 -1.68 -0.11
CA LYS A 31 25.51 -2.14 -0.38
C LYS A 31 26.41 -2.19 0.85
N GLY A 32 26.25 -1.23 1.78
CA GLY A 32 27.07 -1.17 2.99
C GLY A 32 26.65 -2.18 4.05
N LEU A 33 25.36 -2.54 4.07
CA LEU A 33 24.76 -3.45 5.06
C LEU A 33 24.78 -4.91 4.59
N LEU A 34 24.80 -5.14 3.27
CA LEU A 34 24.71 -6.48 2.67
C LEU A 34 25.97 -6.83 1.86
N PRO A 35 27.15 -6.98 2.49
CA PRO A 35 28.42 -7.17 1.79
C PRO A 35 28.50 -8.45 0.95
N GLY A 36 27.68 -9.47 1.24
CA GLY A 36 27.63 -10.73 0.47
C GLY A 36 26.71 -10.70 -0.76
N ALA A 37 25.90 -9.66 -0.92
CA ALA A 37 24.92 -9.55 -2.00
C ALA A 37 25.52 -9.02 -3.32
N ASP A 38 26.67 -8.35 -3.24
CA ASP A 38 27.30 -7.63 -4.36
C ASP A 38 26.31 -6.67 -5.05
N ILE A 39 25.73 -5.76 -4.26
CA ILE A 39 24.68 -4.84 -4.75
C ILE A 39 25.25 -3.86 -5.79
N VAL A 40 24.63 -3.84 -6.97
CA VAL A 40 24.87 -2.87 -8.05
C VAL A 40 23.53 -2.32 -8.52
N ASN A 41 23.41 -0.98 -8.53
CA ASN A 41 22.17 -0.27 -8.92
C ASN A 41 20.89 -0.76 -8.21
N GLY A 42 20.99 -1.21 -6.95
CA GLY A 42 19.83 -1.74 -6.23
C GLY A 42 19.52 -3.21 -6.50
N PHE A 43 20.37 -3.94 -7.22
CA PHE A 43 20.19 -5.37 -7.49
C PHE A 43 21.34 -6.22 -6.94
N ALA A 44 21.03 -7.39 -6.38
CA ALA A 44 22.03 -8.35 -5.91
C ALA A 44 22.58 -9.18 -7.09
N LEU A 45 23.88 -9.13 -7.32
CA LEU A 45 24.54 -9.87 -8.41
C LEU A 45 25.12 -11.23 -7.99
N SER A 46 25.22 -11.46 -6.68
CA SER A 46 25.71 -12.73 -6.14
C SER A 46 24.72 -13.86 -6.43
N ARG A 47 25.12 -14.83 -7.28
CA ARG A 47 24.27 -15.92 -7.82
C ARG A 47 23.68 -16.89 -6.79
N GLY A 48 24.05 -16.77 -5.51
CA GLY A 48 23.50 -17.57 -4.42
C GLY A 48 22.84 -16.75 -3.32
N TRP A 49 22.66 -15.44 -3.54
CA TRP A 49 22.06 -14.56 -2.55
C TRP A 49 20.54 -14.75 -2.52
N ASP A 50 20.02 -15.20 -1.38
CA ASP A 50 18.59 -15.27 -1.12
C ASP A 50 18.13 -13.95 -0.49
N SER A 51 17.58 -13.07 -1.32
CA SER A 51 17.13 -11.76 -0.86
C SER A 51 16.04 -11.84 0.21
N ALA A 52 15.20 -12.87 0.19
CA ALA A 52 14.16 -13.04 1.20
C ALA A 52 14.74 -13.44 2.56
N ALA A 53 15.73 -14.32 2.56
CA ALA A 53 16.31 -14.85 3.81
C ALA A 53 17.47 -14.00 4.36
N GLN A 54 18.17 -13.23 3.52
CA GLN A 54 19.47 -12.65 3.88
C GLN A 54 19.52 -11.12 3.86
N SER A 55 18.44 -10.45 3.44
CA SER A 55 18.46 -8.99 3.26
C SER A 55 17.95 -8.19 4.44
N ASP A 56 17.20 -8.79 5.37
CA ASP A 56 16.57 -8.05 6.47
C ASP A 56 17.58 -7.75 7.59
N ASP A 57 18.47 -6.81 7.31
CA ASP A 57 19.46 -6.34 8.26
C ASP A 57 18.80 -5.43 9.31
N GLN A 58 18.99 -5.74 10.59
CA GLN A 58 18.36 -5.04 11.72
C GLN A 58 18.76 -3.56 11.86
N ASP A 59 19.89 -3.16 11.28
CA ASP A 59 20.40 -1.79 11.32
C ASP A 59 19.95 -0.98 10.07
N ALA A 60 19.22 -1.61 9.15
CA ALA A 60 18.68 -0.93 7.98
C ALA A 60 17.44 -0.10 8.34
N GLU A 61 17.41 1.17 7.95
CA GLU A 61 16.26 2.05 8.12
C GLU A 61 15.50 2.23 6.79
N LEU A 62 14.19 2.49 6.88
CA LEU A 62 13.39 2.96 5.74
C LEU A 62 12.90 4.38 5.96
N LEU A 63 12.00 4.56 6.94
CA LEU A 63 11.44 5.86 7.31
C LEU A 63 12.19 6.47 8.50
N GLY A 64 12.88 5.62 9.27
CA GLY A 64 13.51 5.97 10.54
C GLY A 64 12.49 6.28 11.64
N GLN A 65 12.94 6.20 12.90
CA GLN A 65 12.06 6.32 14.06
C GLN A 65 11.23 7.61 14.06
N ARG A 66 11.80 8.72 13.60
CA ARG A 66 11.14 10.03 13.60
C ARG A 66 9.87 10.06 12.74
N GLN A 67 9.86 9.41 11.59
CA GLN A 67 8.67 9.32 10.74
C GLN A 67 7.68 8.25 11.26
N LEU A 68 8.18 7.16 11.87
CA LEU A 68 7.32 6.17 12.52
C LEU A 68 6.56 6.76 13.72
N ASP A 69 7.19 7.63 14.50
CA ASP A 69 6.54 8.37 15.60
C ASP A 69 5.51 9.37 15.07
N PHE A 70 5.84 10.09 13.99
CA PHE A 70 4.89 10.95 13.29
C PHE A 70 3.67 10.15 12.82
N LEU A 71 3.88 8.99 12.19
CA LEU A 71 2.80 8.14 11.71
C LEU A 71 1.94 7.57 12.84
N GLU A 72 2.53 7.22 13.99
CA GLU A 72 1.76 6.78 15.17
C GLU A 72 0.86 7.91 15.69
N ALA A 73 1.40 9.13 15.82
CA ALA A 73 0.62 10.29 16.26
C ALA A 73 -0.48 10.65 15.25
N TRP A 74 -0.12 10.70 13.96
CA TRP A 74 -1.04 11.01 12.86
C TRP A 74 -2.15 9.96 12.70
N ALA A 75 -1.88 8.68 12.98
CA ALA A 75 -2.90 7.64 12.93
C ALA A 75 -4.00 7.84 13.98
N ALA A 76 -3.63 8.37 15.15
CA ALA A 76 -4.56 8.67 16.24
C ALA A 76 -5.27 10.03 16.07
N ASP A 77 -4.70 10.95 15.30
CA ASP A 77 -5.27 12.28 15.09
C ASP A 77 -6.30 12.31 13.95
N TRP A 78 -7.54 12.63 14.28
CA TRP A 78 -8.65 12.80 13.33
C TRP A 78 -9.30 14.20 13.45
N SER A 79 -8.56 15.16 14.01
CA SER A 79 -8.96 16.56 14.16
C SER A 79 -9.18 17.25 12.81
N GLY A 80 -9.72 18.47 12.85
CA GLY A 80 -9.99 19.29 11.67
C GLY A 80 -11.08 18.72 10.75
N GLY A 81 -11.92 17.82 11.26
CA GLY A 81 -12.98 17.17 10.49
C GLY A 81 -12.48 16.14 9.46
N ALA A 82 -11.30 15.54 9.68
CA ALA A 82 -10.81 14.45 8.86
C ALA A 82 -11.81 13.27 8.85
N TRP A 83 -12.17 12.77 7.67
CA TRP A 83 -13.09 11.65 7.47
C TRP A 83 -12.45 10.50 6.67
N MET A 84 -11.30 10.74 6.03
CA MET A 84 -10.52 9.70 5.36
C MET A 84 -9.03 10.04 5.44
N LYS A 85 -8.17 9.01 5.38
CA LYS A 85 -6.73 9.15 5.42
C LYS A 85 -6.05 8.44 4.25
N PHE A 86 -4.91 8.94 3.82
CA PHE A 86 -4.01 8.30 2.86
C PHE A 86 -2.56 8.49 3.29
N ALA A 87 -1.72 7.46 3.18
CA ALA A 87 -0.28 7.63 3.24
C ALA A 87 0.25 7.91 1.83
N VAL A 88 1.25 8.76 1.68
CA VAL A 88 1.83 9.14 0.39
C VAL A 88 3.35 9.05 0.50
N SER A 89 3.97 8.22 -0.33
CA SER A 89 5.44 8.15 -0.44
C SER A 89 5.87 8.11 -1.90
N GLN A 90 7.18 8.12 -2.12
CA GLN A 90 7.76 8.11 -3.45
C GLN A 90 7.61 6.72 -4.08
N THR A 91 7.89 5.64 -3.32
CA THR A 91 7.87 4.27 -3.85
C THR A 91 7.02 3.29 -3.02
N ILE A 92 6.49 2.28 -3.70
CA ILE A 92 5.58 1.29 -3.14
C ILE A 92 6.28 0.38 -2.11
N PHE A 93 5.57 -0.03 -1.07
CA PHE A 93 6.07 -0.90 0.01
C PHE A 93 5.97 -2.39 -0.38
N ALA A 94 6.43 -2.72 -1.59
CA ALA A 94 6.45 -4.05 -2.18
C ALA A 94 7.39 -4.06 -3.41
N CYS A 95 7.86 -5.24 -3.82
CA CYS A 95 8.67 -5.38 -5.04
C CYS A 95 7.86 -6.12 -6.11
N ILE A 96 7.19 -5.37 -6.98
CA ILE A 96 6.36 -5.92 -8.06
C ILE A 96 7.18 -5.84 -9.35
N HIS A 97 8.19 -6.70 -9.45
CA HIS A 97 9.15 -6.68 -10.56
C HIS A 97 9.52 -8.11 -10.97
N THR A 98 9.30 -8.41 -12.24
CA THR A 98 9.82 -9.62 -12.89
C THR A 98 10.69 -9.29 -14.08
N GLU A 99 11.67 -10.16 -14.33
CA GLU A 99 12.60 -10.08 -15.45
C GLU A 99 12.65 -11.41 -16.22
N PRO A 100 13.08 -11.42 -17.50
CA PRO A 100 13.30 -12.67 -18.22
C PRO A 100 14.32 -13.56 -17.51
N GLN A 101 14.16 -14.88 -17.64
CA GLN A 101 15.10 -15.84 -17.08
C GLN A 101 16.57 -15.49 -17.34
N GLY A 102 17.32 -15.27 -16.25
CA GLY A 102 18.76 -15.00 -16.29
C GLY A 102 19.13 -13.53 -16.29
N VAL A 103 18.15 -12.62 -16.25
CA VAL A 103 18.32 -11.18 -16.09
C VAL A 103 18.02 -10.82 -14.63
N TYR A 104 18.95 -10.15 -13.96
CA TYR A 104 18.85 -9.84 -12.53
C TYR A 104 19.04 -8.34 -12.23
N THR A 105 19.02 -7.51 -13.28
CA THR A 105 19.31 -6.07 -13.25
C THR A 105 18.35 -5.34 -14.19
N ASP A 106 18.18 -4.04 -13.99
CA ASP A 106 17.27 -3.19 -14.76
C ASP A 106 17.93 -2.40 -15.90
N ASP A 107 19.21 -2.65 -16.18
CA ASP A 107 19.98 -1.89 -17.18
C ASP A 107 19.47 -2.11 -18.62
N LYS A 108 18.73 -3.19 -18.82
CA LYS A 108 18.16 -3.60 -20.11
C LYS A 108 16.65 -3.42 -20.23
N ASP A 109 15.94 -3.02 -19.17
CA ASP A 109 14.51 -2.70 -19.21
C ASP A 109 14.13 -1.80 -20.39
N PRO A 110 14.88 -0.71 -20.70
CA PRO A 110 14.49 0.18 -21.80
C PRO A 110 14.55 -0.45 -23.19
N GLU A 111 15.34 -1.52 -23.34
CA GLU A 111 15.59 -2.28 -24.57
C GLU A 111 14.70 -3.52 -24.69
N GLU A 112 14.00 -3.90 -23.62
CA GLU A 112 13.16 -5.09 -23.61
C GLU A 112 12.01 -5.03 -24.62
N THR A 113 11.66 -6.21 -25.15
CA THR A 113 10.57 -6.32 -26.11
C THR A 113 9.23 -6.19 -25.41
N ILE A 114 8.52 -5.10 -25.69
CA ILE A 114 7.13 -4.93 -25.24
C ILE A 114 6.22 -5.85 -26.08
N PRO A 115 5.39 -6.72 -25.46
CA PRO A 115 4.58 -7.68 -26.18
C PRO A 115 3.29 -7.08 -26.77
N PRO A 116 2.61 -7.75 -27.70
CA PRO A 116 1.24 -7.40 -28.10
C PRO A 116 0.28 -7.37 -26.90
N GLU A 117 -0.73 -6.51 -26.95
CA GLU A 117 -1.81 -6.48 -25.95
C GLU A 117 -2.48 -7.84 -25.78
N GLY A 118 -2.75 -8.23 -24.54
CA GLY A 118 -3.31 -9.54 -24.19
C GLY A 118 -2.30 -10.69 -24.16
N THR A 119 -1.00 -10.43 -24.40
CA THR A 119 0.05 -11.46 -24.31
C THR A 119 0.58 -11.57 -22.88
N TYR A 120 0.68 -12.79 -22.37
CA TYR A 120 1.38 -13.09 -21.13
C TYR A 120 2.81 -13.56 -21.44
N LEU A 121 3.82 -12.94 -20.84
CA LEU A 121 5.22 -13.37 -21.00
C LEU A 121 5.50 -14.58 -20.10
N GLU A 122 6.00 -15.67 -20.68
CA GLU A 122 6.33 -16.90 -19.96
C GLU A 122 7.81 -16.95 -19.58
N GLY A 123 8.12 -17.53 -18.42
CA GLY A 123 9.49 -17.79 -17.99
C GLY A 123 10.18 -16.62 -17.28
N ASP A 124 9.45 -15.55 -16.99
CA ASP A 124 9.90 -14.49 -16.10
C ASP A 124 10.10 -15.00 -14.67
N HIS A 125 11.07 -14.43 -13.96
CA HIS A 125 11.26 -14.67 -12.53
C HIS A 125 11.17 -13.39 -11.73
N LEU A 126 10.92 -13.54 -10.43
CA LEU A 126 10.91 -12.42 -9.48
C LEU A 126 12.33 -11.84 -9.34
N VAL A 127 12.42 -10.51 -9.25
CA VAL A 127 13.67 -9.80 -8.98
C VAL A 127 13.52 -8.95 -7.73
N ALA A 128 14.58 -8.91 -6.92
CA ALA A 128 14.68 -8.08 -5.73
C ALA A 128 15.31 -6.74 -6.09
N ASP A 129 14.47 -5.73 -6.32
CA ASP A 129 14.89 -4.33 -6.44
C ASP A 129 14.94 -3.69 -5.05
N TYR A 130 16.14 -3.51 -4.51
CA TYR A 130 16.38 -2.87 -3.21
C TYR A 130 16.06 -1.37 -3.23
N ASP A 131 15.87 -0.77 -4.40
CA ASP A 131 15.35 0.58 -4.50
C ASP A 131 13.86 0.64 -4.17
N SER A 132 13.07 -0.44 -4.35
CA SER A 132 11.68 -0.50 -3.88
C SER A 132 11.59 -0.50 -2.34
N ASN A 133 10.48 -0.03 -1.75
CA ASN A 133 10.27 -0.10 -0.29
C ASN A 133 9.81 -1.49 0.18
N ALA A 134 10.05 -2.53 -0.61
CA ALA A 134 9.98 -3.92 -0.13
C ALA A 134 11.08 -4.25 0.88
N TRP A 135 12.19 -3.49 0.81
CA TRP A 135 13.36 -3.62 1.67
C TRP A 135 13.65 -2.29 2.40
N PRO A 136 14.10 -2.33 3.67
CA PRO A 136 14.22 -3.52 4.52
C PRO A 136 12.85 -4.03 5.01
N GLN A 137 12.70 -5.35 5.15
CA GLN A 137 11.39 -5.98 5.40
C GLN A 137 10.80 -5.58 6.76
N HIS A 138 11.61 -5.51 7.81
CA HIS A 138 11.13 -5.13 9.15
C HIS A 138 10.62 -3.68 9.21
N GLU A 139 11.32 -2.72 8.61
CA GLU A 139 10.87 -1.32 8.58
C GLU A 139 9.66 -1.11 7.67
N ARG A 140 9.61 -1.80 6.52
CA ARG A 140 8.42 -1.86 5.67
C ARG A 140 7.21 -2.30 6.49
N ASN A 141 7.35 -3.40 7.23
CA ASN A 141 6.30 -3.93 8.09
C ASN A 141 5.90 -2.93 9.18
N ALA A 142 6.87 -2.30 9.84
CA ALA A 142 6.62 -1.29 10.86
C ALA A 142 5.74 -0.14 10.33
N ALA A 143 6.05 0.38 9.14
CA ALA A 143 5.27 1.44 8.51
C ALA A 143 3.85 1.00 8.10
N ILE A 144 3.70 -0.18 7.49
CA ILE A 144 2.38 -0.73 7.12
C ILE A 144 1.49 -0.88 8.34
N LEU A 145 2.05 -1.30 9.48
CA LEU A 145 1.32 -1.38 10.74
C LEU A 145 0.82 -0.01 11.20
N LYS A 146 1.58 1.08 10.99
CA LYS A 146 1.10 2.45 11.28
C LYS A 146 -0.01 2.88 10.34
N PHE A 147 0.12 2.62 9.03
CA PHE A 147 -0.94 2.91 8.05
C PHE A 147 -2.23 2.19 8.41
N ARG A 148 -2.11 0.95 8.87
CA ARG A 148 -3.22 0.10 9.33
C ARG A 148 -3.96 0.70 10.52
N LYS A 149 -3.25 1.26 11.51
CA LYS A 149 -3.88 1.96 12.66
C LYS A 149 -4.75 3.14 12.25
N ALA A 150 -4.45 3.74 11.09
CA ALA A 150 -5.12 4.92 10.54
C ALA A 150 -6.18 4.60 9.47
N PHE A 151 -6.34 3.32 9.08
CA PHE A 151 -7.12 2.92 7.90
C PHE A 151 -6.69 3.65 6.62
N ALA A 152 -5.39 3.90 6.49
CA ALA A 152 -4.83 4.72 5.42
C ALA A 152 -4.27 3.86 4.28
N PRO A 153 -4.96 3.73 3.13
CA PRO A 153 -4.33 3.20 1.93
C PRO A 153 -3.10 4.03 1.52
N HIS A 154 -2.14 3.37 0.90
CA HIS A 154 -0.85 3.93 0.54
C HIS A 154 -0.79 4.31 -0.96
N LEU A 155 -0.48 5.57 -1.24
CA LEU A 155 -0.29 6.13 -2.58
C LEU A 155 1.21 6.28 -2.86
N SER A 156 1.65 5.77 -4.01
CA SER A 156 3.06 5.79 -4.40
C SER A 156 3.23 5.89 -5.92
N GLY A 157 4.47 6.08 -6.38
CA GLY A 157 4.88 5.98 -7.77
C GLY A 157 6.17 5.16 -7.89
N ASP A 158 7.17 5.74 -8.57
CA ASP A 158 8.55 5.23 -8.71
C ASP A 158 8.69 3.95 -9.55
N GLN A 159 7.94 2.90 -9.26
CA GLN A 159 8.12 1.59 -9.90
C GLN A 159 7.68 1.53 -11.37
N HIS A 160 7.18 2.64 -11.93
CA HIS A 160 6.73 2.78 -13.32
C HIS A 160 5.70 1.74 -13.80
N LEU A 161 5.14 0.97 -12.87
CA LEU A 161 4.16 -0.07 -13.10
C LEU A 161 2.92 0.28 -12.30
N GLY A 162 1.85 0.60 -13.02
CA GLY A 162 0.57 0.89 -12.39
C GLY A 162 0.03 -0.35 -11.69
N THR A 163 -0.16 -0.29 -10.37
CA THR A 163 -0.66 -1.43 -9.59
C THR A 163 -1.67 -1.03 -8.53
N THR A 164 -2.58 -1.95 -8.24
CA THR A 164 -3.37 -1.94 -7.01
C THR A 164 -3.19 -3.28 -6.34
N SER A 165 -2.76 -3.25 -5.08
CA SER A 165 -2.42 -4.42 -4.28
C SER A 165 -2.92 -4.24 -2.85
N HIS A 166 -2.88 -5.30 -2.05
CA HIS A 166 -3.13 -5.26 -0.62
C HIS A 166 -1.91 -5.85 0.09
N TYR A 167 -1.28 -5.05 0.94
CA TYR A 167 -0.11 -5.49 1.68
C TYR A 167 -0.45 -6.54 2.74
N GLY A 168 0.46 -7.48 2.93
CA GLY A 168 0.48 -8.37 4.09
C GLY A 168 1.76 -8.20 4.91
N VAL A 169 1.64 -8.38 6.22
CA VAL A 169 2.69 -8.38 7.25
C VAL A 169 2.71 -9.77 7.89
N GLU A 170 1.73 -10.09 8.74
CA GLU A 170 1.62 -11.42 9.36
C GLU A 170 0.94 -12.41 8.38
N GLU A 171 -0.13 -11.96 7.72
CA GLU A 171 -0.95 -12.74 6.78
C GLU A 171 -1.20 -11.96 5.49
N PHE A 172 -1.68 -12.63 4.44
CA PHE A 172 -2.10 -11.92 3.22
C PHE A 172 -3.26 -10.97 3.53
N ARG A 173 -3.20 -9.75 2.95
CA ARG A 173 -4.22 -8.70 3.10
C ARG A 173 -4.43 -8.22 4.54
N ASP A 174 -3.49 -8.47 5.45
CA ASP A 174 -3.62 -8.00 6.82
C ASP A 174 -3.16 -6.54 7.01
N GLY A 175 -2.58 -5.90 5.99
CA GLY A 175 -2.17 -4.50 5.96
C GLY A 175 -3.21 -3.57 5.31
N VAL A 176 -2.72 -2.58 4.57
CA VAL A 176 -3.52 -1.60 3.82
C VAL A 176 -3.44 -1.85 2.31
N TYR A 177 -4.35 -1.27 1.53
CA TYR A 177 -4.21 -1.25 0.08
C TYR A 177 -3.02 -0.37 -0.34
N GLY A 178 -2.23 -0.86 -1.27
CA GLY A 178 -1.17 -0.12 -1.97
C GLY A 178 -1.60 0.24 -3.37
N ILE A 179 -1.41 1.50 -3.75
CA ILE A 179 -1.81 2.07 -5.04
C ILE A 179 -0.57 2.75 -5.63
N CYS A 180 0.11 2.06 -6.55
CA CYS A 180 1.22 2.63 -7.30
C CYS A 180 0.68 3.21 -8.60
N THR A 181 0.84 4.52 -8.78
CA THR A 181 0.39 5.20 -10.00
C THR A 181 1.31 4.86 -11.17
N PRO A 182 0.78 4.68 -12.39
CA PRO A 182 1.62 4.57 -13.58
C PRO A 182 2.46 5.84 -13.76
N ALA A 183 3.62 5.72 -14.39
CA ALA A 183 4.43 6.88 -14.72
C ALA A 183 3.74 7.74 -15.80
N ILE A 184 3.79 9.07 -15.66
CA ILE A 184 3.31 10.00 -16.70
C ILE A 184 4.12 9.83 -18.00
N SER A 185 5.40 9.50 -17.87
CA SER A 185 6.30 9.11 -18.97
C SER A 185 7.24 8.05 -18.44
N ASN A 186 7.49 7.01 -19.23
CA ASN A 186 8.20 5.82 -18.75
C ASN A 186 9.42 5.50 -19.65
N ILE A 187 10.60 5.38 -19.04
CA ILE A 187 11.83 4.91 -19.70
C ILE A 187 12.14 3.45 -19.31
N TRP A 188 11.75 3.01 -18.11
CA TRP A 188 11.92 1.66 -17.58
C TRP A 188 10.57 0.94 -17.52
N PRO A 189 10.15 0.24 -18.59
CA PRO A 189 8.90 -0.51 -18.63
C PRO A 189 8.97 -1.77 -17.74
N ARG A 190 9.05 -1.58 -16.43
CA ARG A 190 8.97 -2.66 -15.45
C ARG A 190 7.68 -3.45 -15.65
N ARG A 191 7.74 -4.74 -15.36
CA ARG A 191 6.66 -5.68 -15.64
C ARG A 191 6.46 -6.69 -14.51
N TRP A 192 5.28 -7.29 -14.51
CA TRP A 192 4.86 -8.30 -13.57
C TRP A 192 4.20 -9.47 -14.29
N TYR A 193 5.02 -10.47 -14.59
CA TYR A 193 4.63 -11.76 -15.15
C TYR A 193 5.18 -12.86 -14.23
N PRO A 194 4.58 -13.07 -13.04
CA PRO A 194 5.09 -14.06 -12.10
C PRO A 194 5.16 -15.46 -12.76
N PRO A 195 6.18 -16.28 -12.41
CA PRO A 195 6.42 -17.58 -13.04
C PRO A 195 5.31 -18.61 -12.79
N TYR A 196 4.44 -18.32 -11.83
CA TYR A 196 3.29 -19.14 -11.47
C TYR A 196 2.07 -18.25 -11.27
N ALA A 197 0.88 -18.80 -11.55
CA ALA A 197 -0.37 -18.15 -11.16
C ALA A 197 -0.65 -18.42 -9.68
N ALA A 198 -1.11 -17.41 -8.94
CA ALA A 198 -1.61 -17.63 -7.60
C ALA A 198 -2.86 -18.53 -7.63
N SER A 199 -3.02 -19.38 -6.62
CA SER A 199 -4.17 -20.30 -6.53
C SER A 199 -5.52 -19.57 -6.42
N ASN A 200 -5.48 -18.31 -5.96
CA ASN A 200 -6.63 -17.41 -5.84
C ASN A 200 -6.57 -16.23 -6.81
N ALA A 201 -5.91 -16.40 -7.96
CA ALA A 201 -5.94 -15.40 -9.03
C ALA A 201 -7.39 -15.07 -9.43
N LEU A 202 -7.66 -13.80 -9.74
CA LEU A 202 -8.96 -13.36 -10.22
C LEU A 202 -9.28 -14.04 -11.56
N PRO A 203 -10.56 -14.38 -11.82
CA PRO A 203 -10.96 -15.04 -13.06
C PRO A 203 -10.44 -14.32 -14.31
N GLY A 204 -9.82 -15.08 -15.22
CA GLY A 204 -9.28 -14.54 -16.48
C GLY A 204 -7.93 -13.83 -16.35
N THR A 205 -7.31 -13.80 -15.16
CA THR A 205 -5.99 -13.21 -14.93
C THR A 205 -5.00 -14.24 -14.40
N ARG A 206 -3.71 -14.03 -14.67
CA ARG A 206 -2.62 -14.92 -14.22
C ARG A 206 -1.63 -14.25 -13.27
N ASN A 207 -1.67 -12.94 -13.20
CA ASN A 207 -0.76 -12.07 -12.46
C ASN A 207 -1.43 -11.39 -11.25
N THR A 208 -2.62 -11.85 -10.84
CA THR A 208 -3.34 -11.38 -9.65
C THR A 208 -3.45 -12.50 -8.62
N GLY A 209 -3.86 -12.16 -7.40
CA GLY A 209 -3.91 -13.09 -6.27
C GLY A 209 -2.70 -12.94 -5.33
N ASP A 210 -2.45 -13.98 -4.53
CA ASP A 210 -1.46 -13.95 -3.46
C ASP A 210 -0.07 -14.38 -3.91
N TYR A 211 0.90 -13.50 -3.70
CA TYR A 211 2.31 -13.69 -4.06
C TYR A 211 3.23 -13.30 -2.91
N TYR A 212 4.36 -13.98 -2.85
CA TYR A 212 5.53 -13.47 -2.17
C TYR A 212 6.37 -12.69 -3.19
N ASP A 213 6.77 -11.46 -2.87
CA ASP A 213 7.78 -10.78 -3.67
C ASP A 213 9.18 -11.40 -3.46
N ALA A 214 10.19 -10.93 -4.19
CA ALA A 214 11.55 -11.48 -4.10
C ALA A 214 12.22 -11.27 -2.72
N PHE A 215 11.65 -10.43 -1.85
CA PHE A 215 12.09 -10.25 -0.46
C PHE A 215 11.28 -11.10 0.52
N GLY A 216 10.35 -11.93 0.04
CA GLY A 216 9.48 -12.76 0.86
C GLY A 216 8.33 -11.99 1.52
N ASN A 217 8.03 -10.76 1.08
CA ASN A 217 6.89 -10.02 1.60
C ASN A 217 5.58 -10.55 1.02
N ARG A 218 4.54 -10.62 1.86
CA ARG A 218 3.19 -10.98 1.43
C ARG A 218 2.53 -9.83 0.68
N LEU A 219 2.02 -10.14 -0.51
CA LEU A 219 1.35 -9.18 -1.36
C LEU A 219 0.20 -9.83 -2.11
N SER A 220 -0.98 -9.23 -2.03
CA SER A 220 -2.14 -9.64 -2.83
C SER A 220 -2.33 -8.65 -3.96
N ILE A 221 -2.11 -9.07 -5.20
CA ILE A 221 -2.26 -8.22 -6.39
C ILE A 221 -3.71 -8.25 -6.86
N LEU A 222 -4.31 -7.08 -7.10
CA LEU A 222 -5.67 -6.95 -7.63
C LEU A 222 -5.66 -6.58 -9.12
N ALA A 223 -4.77 -5.68 -9.53
CA ALA A 223 -4.62 -5.28 -10.93
C ALA A 223 -3.21 -4.74 -11.20
N VAL A 224 -2.73 -4.94 -12.43
CA VAL A 224 -1.42 -4.48 -12.90
C VAL A 224 -1.50 -4.02 -14.36
N ALA A 225 -1.02 -2.81 -14.63
CA ALA A 225 -0.93 -2.23 -15.97
C ALA A 225 0.42 -2.58 -16.63
N ASN A 226 0.61 -3.86 -16.96
CA ASN A 226 1.83 -4.32 -17.63
C ASN A 226 2.06 -3.60 -18.98
N PRO A 227 3.32 -3.35 -19.39
CA PRO A 227 3.65 -2.85 -20.72
C PRO A 227 3.09 -3.76 -21.82
N ALA A 228 2.42 -3.15 -22.80
CA ALA A 228 1.89 -3.84 -23.97
C ALA A 228 1.73 -2.89 -25.17
N ARG A 229 1.74 -3.41 -26.40
CA ARG A 229 1.60 -2.62 -27.64
C ARG A 229 0.17 -2.11 -27.87
N HIS A 230 -0.30 -1.20 -27.02
CA HIS A 230 -1.63 -0.63 -27.11
C HIS A 230 -1.83 0.16 -28.43
N PRO A 231 -2.91 -0.10 -29.19
CA PRO A 231 -3.19 0.61 -30.42
C PRO A 231 -3.65 2.04 -30.16
N GLY A 232 -3.60 2.88 -31.19
CA GLY A 232 -4.16 4.23 -31.16
C GLY A 232 -3.18 5.31 -31.62
N PRO A 233 -3.65 6.57 -31.69
CA PRO A 233 -2.82 7.69 -32.09
C PRO A 233 -1.78 8.05 -31.00
N GLY A 234 -0.75 8.82 -31.36
CA GLY A 234 0.28 9.29 -30.43
C GLY A 234 1.54 8.42 -30.42
N LEU A 235 2.49 8.77 -29.54
CA LEU A 235 3.81 8.16 -29.49
C LEU A 235 3.77 6.73 -28.94
N ASP A 236 4.30 5.79 -29.71
CA ASP A 236 4.47 4.39 -29.29
C ASP A 236 5.24 4.28 -27.96
N GLY A 237 6.28 5.10 -27.76
CA GLY A 237 7.06 5.10 -26.52
C GLY A 237 6.26 5.46 -25.25
N LEU A 238 5.14 6.20 -25.39
CA LEU A 238 4.23 6.46 -24.28
C LEU A 238 3.16 5.38 -24.17
N ARG A 239 2.60 4.97 -25.31
CA ARG A 239 1.54 3.96 -25.35
C ARG A 239 2.04 2.60 -24.87
N PHE A 240 3.17 2.14 -25.39
CA PHE A 240 3.64 0.78 -25.19
C PHE A 240 4.15 0.52 -23.77
N ARG A 241 4.59 1.57 -23.08
CA ARG A 241 5.20 1.49 -21.74
C ARG A 241 4.21 1.76 -20.60
N SER A 242 2.91 1.57 -20.88
CA SER A 242 1.79 1.71 -19.94
C SER A 242 1.81 2.99 -19.11
N THR A 243 2.07 4.13 -19.78
CA THR A 243 2.07 5.45 -19.13
C THR A 243 0.66 5.91 -18.78
N GLY A 244 0.50 6.59 -17.64
CA GLY A 244 -0.82 6.90 -17.15
C GLY A 244 -0.84 7.76 -15.89
N TYR A 245 -2.00 7.78 -15.25
CA TYR A 245 -2.23 8.49 -14.00
C TYR A 245 -3.37 7.80 -13.23
N THR A 246 -3.38 8.02 -11.92
CA THR A 246 -4.44 7.51 -11.04
C THR A 246 -5.48 8.60 -10.75
N VAL A 247 -6.76 8.24 -10.81
CA VAL A 247 -7.86 9.05 -10.25
C VAL A 247 -8.51 8.27 -9.12
N LEU A 248 -8.58 8.90 -7.94
CA LEU A 248 -9.28 8.40 -6.76
C LEU A 248 -10.59 9.17 -6.62
N THR A 249 -11.71 8.45 -6.55
CA THR A 249 -13.03 9.02 -6.23
C THR A 249 -13.44 8.52 -4.85
N CYS A 250 -13.44 9.41 -3.86
CA CYS A 250 -13.76 9.07 -2.48
C CYS A 250 -15.20 9.48 -2.15
N ASP A 251 -16.04 8.50 -1.82
CA ASP A 251 -17.41 8.74 -1.38
C ASP A 251 -17.45 8.95 0.14
N ARG A 252 -17.82 10.16 0.56
CA ARG A 252 -17.86 10.54 1.98
C ARG A 252 -18.97 9.82 2.77
N VAL A 253 -20.08 9.49 2.13
CA VAL A 253 -21.22 8.85 2.81
C VAL A 253 -20.97 7.35 2.90
N ALA A 254 -20.60 6.73 1.78
CA ALA A 254 -20.37 5.29 1.71
C ALA A 254 -19.02 4.85 2.31
N ARG A 255 -18.08 5.79 2.51
CA ARG A 255 -16.69 5.52 2.95
C ARG A 255 -15.96 4.53 2.05
N LYS A 256 -16.21 4.65 0.75
CA LYS A 256 -15.58 3.85 -0.29
C LYS A 256 -14.71 4.72 -1.18
N THR A 257 -13.62 4.14 -1.64
CA THR A 257 -12.71 4.78 -2.59
C THR A 257 -12.68 3.97 -3.88
N THR A 258 -13.11 4.58 -4.98
CA THR A 258 -12.95 4.00 -6.31
C THR A 258 -11.64 4.47 -6.91
N ILE A 259 -10.78 3.51 -7.23
CA ILE A 259 -9.46 3.67 -7.82
C ILE A 259 -9.58 3.38 -9.31
N THR A 260 -9.10 4.31 -10.13
CA THR A 260 -8.96 4.11 -11.58
C THR A 260 -7.56 4.48 -12.02
N GLN A 261 -6.93 3.63 -12.82
CA GLN A 261 -5.66 3.94 -13.47
C GLN A 261 -5.89 4.12 -14.96
N TRP A 262 -5.71 5.35 -15.44
CA TRP A 262 -6.02 5.72 -16.81
C TRP A 262 -4.77 5.71 -17.68
N PRO A 263 -4.85 5.15 -18.90
CA PRO A 263 -3.82 5.38 -19.89
C PRO A 263 -3.73 6.87 -20.20
N ARG A 264 -2.50 7.39 -20.32
CA ARG A 264 -2.23 8.83 -20.51
C ARG A 264 -2.93 9.40 -21.74
N TRP A 265 -3.11 8.58 -22.77
CA TRP A 265 -3.69 8.98 -24.06
C TRP A 265 -5.22 8.87 -24.10
N ILE A 266 -5.87 8.43 -23.02
CA ILE A 266 -7.32 8.30 -22.94
C ILE A 266 -7.89 9.48 -22.14
N ASN A 267 -8.91 10.14 -22.71
CA ASN A 267 -9.70 11.14 -22.01
C ASN A 267 -10.87 10.45 -21.29
N PRO A 268 -10.92 10.45 -19.94
CA PRO A 268 -11.95 9.77 -19.17
C PRO A 268 -13.34 10.39 -19.33
N SER A 269 -13.44 11.61 -19.86
CA SER A 269 -14.72 12.29 -20.11
C SER A 269 -15.45 11.79 -21.37
N VAL A 270 -14.78 11.03 -22.23
CA VAL A 270 -15.38 10.51 -23.47
C VAL A 270 -16.26 9.30 -23.15
N PRO A 271 -17.52 9.24 -23.64
CA PRO A 271 -18.39 8.08 -23.43
C PRO A 271 -17.74 6.78 -23.92
N GLY A 272 -17.73 5.76 -23.07
CA GLY A 272 -17.14 4.45 -23.36
C GLY A 272 -15.61 4.38 -23.20
N ALA A 273 -14.95 5.47 -22.78
CA ALA A 273 -13.54 5.42 -22.37
C ALA A 273 -13.34 4.44 -21.21
N LYS A 274 -12.21 3.72 -21.23
CA LYS A 274 -11.87 2.73 -20.22
C LYS A 274 -10.50 3.01 -19.59
N PRO A 275 -10.35 2.78 -18.28
CA PRO A 275 -9.03 2.72 -17.65
C PRO A 275 -8.27 1.47 -18.16
N TYR A 276 -7.06 1.24 -17.64
CA TYR A 276 -6.38 -0.03 -17.83
C TYR A 276 -7.22 -1.21 -17.32
N ASP A 277 -7.00 -2.38 -17.91
CA ASP A 277 -7.69 -3.61 -17.51
C ASP A 277 -7.47 -3.91 -16.02
N GLY A 278 -8.54 -4.36 -15.35
CA GLY A 278 -8.55 -4.58 -13.90
C GLY A 278 -9.08 -3.40 -13.08
N TRP A 279 -9.18 -2.19 -13.67
CA TRP A 279 -9.82 -1.04 -13.04
C TRP A 279 -11.18 -0.71 -13.71
N PRO A 280 -12.13 -0.03 -13.03
CA PRO A 280 -12.06 0.50 -11.66
C PRO A 280 -12.05 -0.59 -10.57
N ILE A 281 -11.37 -0.30 -9.46
CA ILE A 281 -11.43 -1.10 -8.22
C ILE A 281 -12.06 -0.22 -7.15
N THR A 282 -13.03 -0.73 -6.40
CA THR A 282 -13.61 -0.01 -5.25
C THR A 282 -13.25 -0.72 -3.96
N ILE A 283 -12.63 0.01 -3.04
CA ILE A 283 -12.24 -0.47 -1.72
C ILE A 283 -13.06 0.21 -0.63
N ASP A 284 -13.31 -0.51 0.47
CA ASP A 284 -13.96 0.05 1.64
C ASP A 284 -12.90 0.57 2.64
N GLN A 285 -13.16 1.71 3.28
CA GLN A 285 -12.24 2.30 4.25
C GLN A 285 -11.83 1.29 5.33
N ILE A 286 -12.78 0.48 5.83
CA ILE A 286 -12.52 -0.41 6.96
C ILE A 286 -11.60 -1.60 6.60
N GLU A 287 -11.51 -1.94 5.32
CA GLU A 287 -10.63 -3.02 4.83
C GLU A 287 -9.16 -2.66 4.97
N ASN A 288 -8.82 -1.37 5.01
CA ASN A 288 -7.45 -0.87 5.27
C ASN A 288 -6.98 -1.07 6.72
N GLY A 289 -7.74 -1.78 7.55
CA GLY A 289 -7.12 -2.35 8.74
C GLY A 289 -7.79 -3.55 9.36
N LEU A 290 -9.05 -3.79 9.01
CA LEU A 290 -9.86 -4.87 9.57
C LEU A 290 -10.20 -5.97 8.55
N TRP A 291 -9.57 -5.97 7.37
CA TRP A 291 -9.75 -7.07 6.43
C TRP A 291 -9.39 -8.43 7.05
N GLY A 292 -10.34 -9.37 7.06
CA GLY A 292 -10.13 -10.68 7.69
C GLY A 292 -10.06 -10.64 9.22
N ALA A 293 -10.48 -9.55 9.87
CA ALA A 293 -10.71 -9.55 11.31
C ALA A 293 -11.78 -10.60 11.66
N GLN A 294 -11.50 -11.44 12.65
CA GLN A 294 -12.35 -12.59 13.02
C GLN A 294 -13.11 -12.38 14.32
N TRP A 295 -12.96 -11.22 14.96
CA TRP A 295 -13.55 -10.93 16.26
C TRP A 295 -14.24 -9.57 16.24
N LYS A 296 -15.28 -9.44 17.05
CA LYS A 296 -16.01 -8.20 17.29
C LYS A 296 -16.08 -7.89 18.78
N LEU A 297 -16.12 -6.61 19.09
CA LEU A 297 -16.47 -6.09 20.41
C LEU A 297 -18.00 -5.85 20.47
N ASP A 298 -18.51 -5.59 21.67
CA ASP A 298 -19.90 -5.14 21.81
C ASP A 298 -20.11 -3.80 21.09
N PRO A 299 -21.27 -3.60 20.42
CA PRO A 299 -21.57 -2.33 19.79
C PRO A 299 -21.48 -1.17 20.77
N ILE A 300 -20.90 -0.07 20.32
CA ILE A 300 -20.89 1.19 21.05
C ILE A 300 -21.92 2.14 20.42
N GLU A 301 -22.54 2.94 21.28
CA GLU A 301 -23.60 3.87 20.92
C GLU A 301 -23.23 5.29 21.38
N THR A 302 -23.36 6.25 20.48
CA THR A 302 -23.12 7.68 20.68
C THR A 302 -24.38 8.47 20.30
N PRO A 303 -25.53 8.25 20.97
CA PRO A 303 -26.84 8.76 20.54
C PRO A 303 -26.90 10.29 20.42
N ASP A 304 -26.09 11.00 21.22
CA ASP A 304 -26.05 12.46 21.25
C ASP A 304 -24.89 13.04 20.42
N PHE A 305 -24.14 12.21 19.69
CA PHE A 305 -22.98 12.64 18.90
C PHE A 305 -22.73 11.76 17.68
N HIS A 306 -22.96 12.32 16.49
CA HIS A 306 -22.70 11.66 15.22
C HIS A 306 -21.23 11.75 14.82
N ASP A 307 -20.74 10.75 14.09
CA ASP A 307 -19.41 10.69 13.48
C ASP A 307 -18.28 10.86 14.51
N ALA A 308 -18.43 10.21 15.68
CA ALA A 308 -17.43 10.15 16.71
C ALA A 308 -16.10 9.55 16.19
N VAL A 309 -14.97 10.03 16.71
CA VAL A 309 -13.71 9.33 16.55
C VAL A 309 -13.64 8.22 17.58
N VAL A 310 -13.51 6.99 17.10
CA VAL A 310 -13.42 5.78 17.91
C VAL A 310 -11.99 5.30 17.92
N GLN A 311 -11.42 5.19 19.12
CA GLN A 311 -10.11 4.59 19.35
C GLN A 311 -10.29 3.28 20.11
N VAL A 312 -9.72 2.21 19.58
CA VAL A 312 -9.68 0.89 20.21
C VAL A 312 -8.30 0.65 20.77
N GLN A 313 -8.24 0.22 22.03
CA GLN A 313 -7.00 -0.03 22.77
C GLN A 313 -7.00 -1.44 23.34
N GLU A 314 -5.83 -2.07 23.35
CA GLU A 314 -5.61 -3.31 24.11
C GLU A 314 -5.86 -3.05 25.60
N GLY A 315 -6.64 -3.91 26.25
CA GLY A 315 -7.15 -3.65 27.59
C GLY A 315 -6.07 -3.65 28.68
N SER A 316 -4.99 -4.41 28.49
CA SER A 316 -3.90 -4.56 29.46
C SER A 316 -2.80 -3.50 29.30
N SER A 317 -2.39 -3.20 28.07
CA SER A 317 -1.29 -2.26 27.78
C SER A 317 -1.76 -0.84 27.54
N GLY A 318 -3.03 -0.64 27.16
CA GLY A 318 -3.53 0.63 26.64
C GLY A 318 -3.00 0.98 25.25
N GLU A 319 -2.29 0.05 24.59
CA GLU A 319 -1.77 0.28 23.24
C GLU A 319 -2.93 0.51 22.26
N VAL A 320 -2.83 1.57 21.45
CA VAL A 320 -3.79 1.85 20.39
C VAL A 320 -3.69 0.80 19.29
N VAL A 321 -4.79 0.07 19.09
CA VAL A 321 -4.97 -0.90 18.02
C VAL A 321 -5.30 -0.17 16.71
N TYR A 322 -6.22 0.79 16.76
CA TYR A 322 -6.53 1.71 15.66
C TYR A 322 -7.37 2.89 16.16
N THR A 323 -7.46 3.93 15.32
CA THR A 323 -8.41 5.03 15.48
C THR A 323 -9.15 5.28 14.17
N LEU A 324 -10.47 5.48 14.22
CA LEU A 324 -11.34 5.69 13.06
C LEU A 324 -12.45 6.69 13.37
N ARG A 325 -12.70 7.66 12.49
CA ARG A 325 -13.95 8.43 12.53
C ARG A 325 -15.08 7.61 11.92
N ILE A 326 -16.07 7.25 12.73
CA ILE A 326 -17.21 6.43 12.30
C ILE A 326 -18.20 7.26 11.47
N SER A 327 -19.19 6.59 10.88
CA SER A 327 -20.33 7.23 10.21
C SER A 327 -21.60 6.90 10.99
N GLY A 328 -22.30 7.92 11.45
CA GLY A 328 -23.51 7.77 12.28
C GLY A 328 -23.23 7.80 13.78
N SER A 329 -24.16 7.25 14.57
CA SER A 329 -24.17 7.30 16.03
C SER A 329 -23.90 5.94 16.69
N SER A 330 -23.46 4.93 15.93
CA SER A 330 -23.14 3.61 16.45
C SER A 330 -22.04 2.94 15.64
N PHE A 331 -21.28 2.06 16.30
CA PHE A 331 -20.20 1.33 15.66
C PHE A 331 -19.99 -0.01 16.37
N THR A 332 -19.73 -1.07 15.60
CA THR A 332 -19.32 -2.36 16.15
C THR A 332 -17.83 -2.55 15.84
N PRO A 333 -16.93 -2.32 16.81
CA PRO A 333 -15.51 -2.47 16.56
C PRO A 333 -15.15 -3.91 16.22
N LEU A 334 -14.39 -4.10 15.14
CA LEU A 334 -13.74 -5.37 14.86
C LEU A 334 -12.31 -5.36 15.40
N VAL A 335 -11.80 -6.54 15.76
CA VAL A 335 -10.41 -6.76 16.16
C VAL A 335 -9.89 -8.07 15.58
N ARG A 336 -8.57 -8.14 15.36
CA ARG A 336 -7.93 -9.30 14.72
C ARG A 336 -7.63 -10.44 15.69
N LYS A 337 -7.44 -10.13 16.97
CA LYS A 337 -7.00 -11.09 18.00
C LYS A 337 -8.10 -11.22 19.07
N PRO A 338 -8.25 -12.41 19.70
CA PRO A 338 -9.06 -12.51 20.91
C PRO A 338 -8.39 -11.69 22.02
N GLY A 339 -9.19 -11.14 22.92
CA GLY A 339 -8.65 -10.33 24.00
C GLY A 339 -9.72 -9.54 24.74
N VAL A 340 -9.23 -8.66 25.60
CA VAL A 340 -10.04 -7.68 26.31
C VAL A 340 -9.56 -6.30 25.86
N TYR A 341 -10.51 -5.44 25.52
CA TYR A 341 -10.25 -4.17 24.87
C TYR A 341 -10.94 -3.03 25.61
N ASN A 342 -10.38 -1.83 25.45
CA ASN A 342 -11.02 -0.59 25.80
C ASN A 342 -11.40 0.16 24.51
N VAL A 343 -12.56 0.80 24.51
CA VAL A 343 -13.05 1.59 23.38
C VAL A 343 -13.34 3.00 23.88
N ILE A 344 -12.87 4.01 23.17
CA ILE A 344 -13.08 5.42 23.49
C ILE A 344 -13.70 6.07 22.27
N ALA A 345 -14.89 6.66 22.41
CA ALA A 345 -15.51 7.51 21.41
C ALA A 345 -15.39 8.97 21.84
N PHE A 346 -14.89 9.85 20.98
CA PHE A 346 -14.63 11.24 21.33
C PHE A 346 -14.74 12.18 20.13
N ASP A 347 -14.91 13.47 20.42
CA ASP A 347 -14.72 14.56 19.46
C ASP A 347 -13.29 15.08 19.59
N PRO A 348 -12.43 14.95 18.56
CA PRO A 348 -11.05 15.45 18.62
C PRO A 348 -10.99 16.98 18.66
N ASP A 349 -12.05 17.68 18.22
CA ASP A 349 -12.09 19.14 18.10
C ASP A 349 -13.00 19.79 19.18
N GLY A 350 -13.55 18.99 20.09
CA GLY A 350 -14.58 19.43 21.04
C GLY A 350 -14.56 18.68 22.36
N TYR A 351 -15.73 18.58 22.99
CA TYR A 351 -15.86 18.13 24.38
C TYR A 351 -16.43 16.71 24.52
N TYR A 352 -16.97 16.11 23.46
CA TYR A 352 -17.59 14.80 23.55
C TYR A 352 -16.54 13.72 23.88
N ARG A 353 -16.81 12.90 24.89
CA ARG A 353 -15.99 11.74 25.24
C ARG A 353 -16.81 10.70 25.99
N ARG A 354 -16.69 9.44 25.59
CA ARG A 354 -17.27 8.28 26.25
C ARG A 354 -16.32 7.09 26.15
N SER A 355 -16.25 6.28 27.21
CA SER A 355 -15.36 5.13 27.25
C SER A 355 -16.11 3.87 27.70
N TRP A 356 -15.69 2.74 27.14
CA TRP A 356 -16.10 1.39 27.53
C TRP A 356 -14.83 0.59 27.79
N THR A 357 -14.72 0.00 28.97
CA THR A 357 -13.51 -0.70 29.40
C THR A 357 -13.80 -2.16 29.64
N GLY A 358 -12.81 -3.03 29.39
CA GLY A 358 -12.95 -4.45 29.70
C GLY A 358 -13.87 -5.21 28.73
N ILE A 359 -14.06 -4.72 27.50
CA ILE A 359 -14.91 -5.35 26.50
C ILE A 359 -14.20 -6.59 25.96
N ARG A 360 -14.82 -7.76 26.10
CA ARG A 360 -14.25 -9.02 25.61
C ARG A 360 -14.57 -9.23 24.14
N ALA A 361 -13.54 -9.51 23.35
CA ALA A 361 -13.71 -9.88 21.95
C ALA A 361 -14.45 -11.22 21.81
N ARG A 362 -15.45 -11.25 20.93
CA ARG A 362 -16.24 -12.44 20.57
C ARG A 362 -15.99 -12.78 19.12
N LYS A 363 -15.85 -14.07 18.82
CA LYS A 363 -15.61 -14.52 17.45
C LYS A 363 -16.80 -14.13 16.56
N LEU A 364 -16.54 -13.74 15.32
CA LEU A 364 -17.58 -13.61 14.30
C LEU A 364 -18.16 -15.01 14.04
N GLU A 365 -19.49 -15.08 13.99
CA GLU A 365 -20.23 -16.32 13.72
C GLU A 365 -20.21 -16.67 12.24
#